data_AF-A0A3Q3H2N7-F1
#
_entry.id   AF-A0A3Q3H2N7-F1
#
_cell.length_a   1.000
_cell.length_b   1.000
_cell.length_c   1.000
_cell.angle_alpha   90.00
_cell.angle_beta   90.00
_cell.angle_gamma   90.00
#
_symmetry.space_group_name_H-M   'P 1'
#
loop_
_entity.id
_entity.type
_entity.pdbx_description
1 polymer ?
#
loop_
_entity_poly.entity_id
_entity_poly.type
_entity_poly.pdbx_seq_one_letter_code
_entity_poly.pdbx_strand_id
1 'polypeptide(L)'
;MAAYWLVRCNCSAHFLWTFPPKSSLAMANAEGAARSVSVLLREAADRIDELERCKFNIRRVLWSFEFCLTFTFEKTASTSTATQQPLAVTENRRTTGTRKLSNVRSSSMRAGRPPLDVPGEILTTFAMAGLPTRQMSDRCGVSSRTIQRRLAQENLRKSDLYSTINDEDLDTLVMEIKRVHPNAGYKIMLGHVRSRGINIQRHRLRASMRRLDPEAILMRRLSIQTARRRQYSVPAPNSLWHIDGNHKLIRWRIVVHGGVDGFSRLIVYLDASTNNRALTVLHSFISAVGQYDVPSRVRSDKGGENVMIAQFMVQTNGVNRNSHMTGRSVHNQRIERLWRDVYENVLDLYYTVFMQMEAEGILNPDDEIELYSLHRCFMPHIQHGLHCFKEAWNNHGLRTSSHYTPLQLWLLNEKEGHWEGPHTPSTSNVSIPEIQLMRPLNAEDLAALPDTDVPLTQALGVYIETVQAMRALLLP
;
A
#
# COMPACT_ATOMS: atom_id res chain seq x y z
N MET A 1 -43.46 -0.91 -13.37
CA MET A 1 -44.11 -2.00 -14.11
C MET A 1 -43.58 -2.03 -15.52
N ALA A 2 -43.05 -3.19 -15.93
CA ALA A 2 -42.79 -3.65 -17.30
C ALA A 2 -41.80 -2.84 -18.17
N ALA A 3 -40.96 -3.40 -19.04
CA ALA A 3 -40.38 -4.72 -19.28
C ALA A 3 -39.74 -4.59 -20.68
N TYR A 4 -38.57 -5.21 -20.88
CA TYR A 4 -38.10 -5.82 -22.14
C TYR A 4 -38.02 -4.97 -23.42
N TRP A 5 -36.83 -4.89 -24.03
CA TRP A 5 -36.61 -5.46 -25.37
C TRP A 5 -35.11 -5.65 -25.64
N LEU A 6 -34.75 -6.91 -25.88
CA LEU A 6 -33.47 -7.40 -26.33
C LEU A 6 -33.72 -7.91 -27.75
N VAL A 7 -33.09 -7.33 -28.78
CA VAL A 7 -33.06 -7.91 -30.14
C VAL A 7 -31.64 -7.88 -30.67
N ARG A 8 -31.13 -9.09 -30.92
CA ARG A 8 -30.02 -9.37 -31.83
C ARG A 8 -30.44 -9.06 -33.27
N CYS A 9 -29.55 -8.47 -34.06
CA CYS A 9 -29.45 -8.84 -35.48
C CYS A 9 -28.00 -8.70 -35.97
N ASN A 10 -27.44 -9.85 -36.35
CA ASN A 10 -26.31 -10.00 -37.26
C ASN A 10 -26.82 -9.80 -38.69
N CYS A 11 -26.11 -9.05 -39.53
CA CYS A 11 -25.69 -9.48 -40.88
C CYS A 11 -25.18 -8.31 -41.73
N SER A 12 -24.08 -8.62 -42.41
CA SER A 12 -23.37 -7.96 -43.49
C SER A 12 -24.26 -7.54 -44.66
N ALA A 13 -23.97 -6.40 -45.29
CA ALA A 13 -23.78 -6.25 -46.75
C ALA A 13 -23.58 -4.79 -47.15
N HIS A 14 -22.55 -4.55 -47.96
CA HIS A 14 -22.38 -3.37 -48.80
C HIS A 14 -23.56 -3.21 -49.77
N PHE A 15 -24.07 -1.98 -49.97
CA PHE A 15 -24.20 -1.34 -51.29
C PHE A 15 -24.63 0.13 -51.17
N LEU A 16 -23.99 0.99 -51.96
CA LEU A 16 -24.17 2.44 -52.06
C LEU A 16 -25.55 2.82 -52.58
N TRP A 17 -26.16 3.89 -52.05
CA TRP A 17 -26.87 4.90 -52.86
C TRP A 17 -26.75 6.29 -52.20
N THR A 18 -26.49 7.27 -53.07
CA THR A 18 -26.13 8.67 -52.82
C THR A 18 -27.33 9.57 -52.54
N PHE A 19 -27.24 10.45 -51.54
CA PHE A 19 -27.98 11.72 -51.43
C PHE A 19 -27.17 12.76 -50.64
N PRO A 20 -26.85 13.95 -51.19
CA PRO A 20 -26.47 15.14 -50.41
C PRO A 20 -27.61 16.19 -50.44
N PRO A 21 -27.53 17.29 -49.70
CA PRO A 21 -27.43 17.39 -48.24
C PRO A 21 -28.64 18.16 -47.66
N LYS A 22 -29.12 17.83 -46.47
CA LYS A 22 -29.99 18.74 -45.69
C LYS A 22 -29.45 18.94 -44.27
N SER A 23 -29.16 20.20 -43.99
CA SER A 23 -28.88 20.87 -42.71
C SER A 23 -27.67 20.40 -41.89
N SER A 24 -26.59 21.19 -41.94
CA SER A 24 -25.42 21.09 -41.05
C SER A 24 -25.75 21.32 -39.56
N LEU A 25 -26.93 21.87 -39.24
CA LEU A 25 -27.37 22.11 -37.85
C LEU A 25 -27.82 20.83 -37.13
N ALA A 26 -28.40 19.86 -37.85
CA ALA A 26 -28.91 18.61 -37.26
C ALA A 26 -27.76 17.64 -36.90
N MET A 27 -26.69 17.60 -37.72
CA MET A 27 -25.51 16.78 -37.42
C MET A 27 -24.66 17.36 -36.28
N ALA A 28 -24.54 18.68 -36.19
CA ALA A 28 -23.83 19.34 -35.09
C ALA A 28 -24.49 19.09 -33.71
N ASN A 29 -25.83 19.05 -33.67
CA ASN A 29 -26.57 18.73 -32.44
C ASN A 29 -26.47 17.24 -32.06
N ALA A 30 -26.42 16.33 -33.04
CA ALA A 30 -26.23 14.91 -32.80
C ALA A 30 -24.79 14.58 -32.31
N GLU A 31 -23.77 15.24 -32.88
CA GLU A 31 -22.38 15.11 -32.42
C GLU A 31 -22.15 15.74 -31.04
N GLY A 32 -22.82 16.86 -30.73
CA GLY A 32 -22.81 17.47 -29.40
C GLY A 32 -23.44 16.57 -28.33
N ALA A 33 -24.59 15.97 -28.63
CA ALA A 33 -25.25 15.02 -27.74
C ALA A 33 -24.42 13.74 -27.52
N ALA A 34 -23.81 13.19 -28.58
CA ALA A 34 -22.92 12.03 -28.49
C ALA A 34 -21.65 12.32 -27.67
N ARG A 35 -21.08 13.53 -27.79
CA ARG A 35 -19.96 13.96 -26.94
C ARG A 35 -20.37 14.07 -25.47
N SER A 36 -21.51 14.66 -25.15
CA SER A 36 -22.03 14.72 -23.76
C SER A 36 -22.28 13.33 -23.17
N VAL A 37 -22.86 12.41 -23.93
CA VAL A 37 -23.07 11.02 -23.47
C VAL A 37 -21.74 10.29 -23.25
N SER A 38 -20.72 10.53 -24.11
CA SER A 38 -19.38 9.94 -23.93
C SER A 38 -18.60 10.47 -22.73
N VAL A 39 -18.92 11.69 -22.28
CA VAL A 39 -18.34 12.30 -21.07
C VAL A 39 -19.04 11.71 -19.85
N LEU A 40 -20.37 11.65 -19.85
CA LEU A 40 -21.16 11.05 -18.77
C LEU A 40 -20.85 9.55 -18.58
N LEU A 41 -20.61 8.80 -19.68
CA LEU A 41 -20.20 7.40 -19.59
C LEU A 41 -18.78 7.23 -19.05
N ARG A 42 -17.87 8.19 -19.30
CA ARG A 42 -16.53 8.20 -18.70
C ARG A 42 -16.58 8.54 -17.22
N GLU A 43 -17.34 9.56 -16.84
CA GLU A 43 -17.57 9.91 -15.43
C GLU A 43 -18.25 8.77 -14.66
N ALA A 44 -19.20 8.07 -15.27
CA ALA A 44 -19.82 6.89 -14.69
C ALA A 44 -18.84 5.70 -14.57
N ALA A 45 -17.97 5.50 -15.57
CA ALA A 45 -16.93 4.47 -15.52
C ALA A 45 -15.87 4.76 -14.44
N ASP A 46 -15.47 6.02 -14.29
CA ASP A 46 -14.53 6.46 -13.25
C ASP A 46 -15.15 6.29 -11.85
N ARG A 47 -16.44 6.62 -11.67
CA ARG A 47 -17.19 6.35 -10.43
C ARG A 47 -17.33 4.85 -10.13
N ILE A 48 -17.46 4.01 -11.16
CA ILE A 48 -17.49 2.55 -10.99
C ILE A 48 -16.10 2.02 -10.60
N ASP A 49 -15.01 2.55 -11.17
CA ASP A 49 -13.64 2.17 -10.81
C ASP A 49 -13.28 2.63 -9.38
N GLU A 50 -13.79 3.79 -8.94
CA GLU A 50 -13.73 4.25 -7.54
C GLU A 50 -14.54 3.36 -6.60
N LEU A 51 -15.76 2.96 -6.98
CA LEU A 51 -16.59 2.02 -6.20
C LEU A 51 -15.96 0.63 -6.13
N GLU A 52 -15.31 0.14 -7.19
CA GLU A 52 -14.56 -1.11 -7.22
C GLU A 52 -13.31 -1.04 -6.31
N ARG A 53 -12.59 0.09 -6.30
CA ARG A 53 -11.48 0.34 -5.35
C ARG A 53 -11.97 0.43 -3.91
N CYS A 54 -13.07 1.11 -3.65
CA CYS A 54 -13.69 1.17 -2.33
C CYS A 54 -14.12 -0.24 -1.87
N LYS A 55 -14.75 -1.04 -2.74
CA LYS A 55 -15.10 -2.44 -2.43
C LYS A 55 -13.86 -3.31 -2.20
N PHE A 56 -12.78 -3.10 -2.94
CA PHE A 56 -11.51 -3.80 -2.75
C PHE A 56 -10.85 -3.43 -1.41
N ASN A 57 -10.82 -2.15 -1.06
CA ASN A 57 -10.26 -1.66 0.19
C ASN A 57 -11.11 -2.08 1.41
N ILE A 58 -12.44 -2.03 1.30
CA ILE A 58 -13.36 -2.55 2.33
C ILE A 58 -13.17 -4.07 2.51
N ARG A 59 -13.05 -4.84 1.42
CA ARG A 59 -12.76 -6.28 1.50
C ARG A 59 -11.40 -6.58 2.13
N ARG A 60 -10.39 -5.75 1.87
CA ARG A 60 -9.06 -5.87 2.49
C ARG A 60 -9.11 -5.59 4.00
N VAL A 61 -9.83 -4.54 4.42
CA VAL A 61 -10.04 -4.18 5.83
C VAL A 61 -10.86 -5.24 6.56
N LEU A 62 -11.94 -5.75 5.95
CA LEU A 62 -12.75 -6.83 6.52
C LEU A 62 -11.93 -8.14 6.70
N TRP A 63 -11.02 -8.45 5.79
CA TRP A 63 -10.12 -9.60 5.92
C TRP A 63 -9.09 -9.42 7.05
N SER A 64 -8.59 -8.20 7.27
CA SER A 64 -7.74 -7.85 8.41
C SER A 64 -8.49 -7.90 9.76
N PHE A 65 -9.78 -7.54 9.77
CA PHE A 65 -10.64 -7.64 10.96
C PHE A 65 -10.99 -9.09 11.33
N GLU A 66 -11.33 -9.94 10.36
CA GLU A 66 -11.57 -11.38 10.60
C GLU A 66 -10.32 -12.09 11.16
N PHE A 67 -9.14 -11.71 10.68
CA PHE A 67 -7.85 -12.25 11.17
C PHE A 67 -7.51 -11.79 12.59
N CYS A 68 -7.92 -10.57 13.00
CA CYS A 68 -7.66 -10.04 14.33
C CYS A 68 -8.63 -10.60 15.39
N LEU A 69 -9.90 -10.84 15.02
CA LEU A 69 -10.92 -11.42 15.90
C LEU A 69 -10.71 -12.92 16.17
N THR A 70 -10.12 -13.67 15.22
CA THR A 70 -9.79 -15.08 15.43
C THR A 70 -8.59 -15.30 16.35
N PHE A 71 -7.66 -14.34 16.43
CA PHE A 71 -6.45 -14.46 17.25
C PHE A 71 -6.67 -14.12 18.74
N THR A 72 -7.68 -13.31 19.06
CA THR A 72 -8.04 -12.96 20.45
C THR A 72 -8.85 -14.06 21.15
N PHE A 73 -9.64 -14.84 20.42
CA PHE A 73 -10.46 -15.93 20.98
C PHE A 73 -9.64 -17.17 21.37
N GLU A 74 -8.50 -17.45 20.73
CA GLU A 74 -7.66 -18.61 21.08
C GLU A 74 -6.82 -18.39 22.36
N LYS A 75 -6.58 -17.14 22.78
CA LYS A 75 -5.76 -16.83 23.97
C LYS A 75 -6.54 -16.81 25.28
N THR A 76 -7.84 -16.51 25.28
CA THR A 76 -8.65 -16.49 26.50
C THR A 76 -9.18 -17.87 26.90
N ALA A 77 -9.21 -18.85 25.99
CA ALA A 77 -9.64 -20.22 26.28
C ALA A 77 -8.54 -21.15 26.83
N SER A 78 -7.27 -20.71 26.90
CA SER A 78 -6.12 -21.59 27.14
C SER A 78 -5.50 -21.52 28.56
N THR A 79 -6.17 -20.88 29.53
CA THR A 79 -5.74 -20.83 30.94
C THR A 79 -6.69 -21.57 31.85
N SER A 80 -6.74 -22.91 31.75
CA SER A 80 -6.99 -23.77 32.90
C SER A 80 -6.64 -25.22 32.55
N THR A 81 -5.91 -25.88 33.46
CA THR A 81 -5.51 -27.30 33.50
C THR A 81 -4.26 -27.69 32.69
N ALA A 82 -3.11 -27.66 33.39
CA ALA A 82 -1.87 -28.29 32.98
C ALA A 82 -1.71 -29.61 33.75
N THR A 83 -1.72 -30.75 33.05
CA THR A 83 -1.10 -32.00 33.48
C THR A 83 -0.39 -32.65 32.29
N GLN A 84 0.84 -33.10 32.53
CA GLN A 84 1.87 -33.53 31.57
C GLN A 84 1.52 -34.82 30.78
N GLN A 85 1.84 -34.87 29.48
CA GLN A 85 2.83 -35.77 28.83
C GLN A 85 2.75 -35.76 27.28
N PRO A 86 3.82 -36.13 26.54
CA PRO A 86 4.09 -35.65 25.17
C PRO A 86 3.86 -36.70 24.08
N LEU A 87 3.24 -36.36 22.94
CA LEU A 87 3.26 -37.20 21.74
C LEU A 87 3.20 -36.41 20.41
N ALA A 88 4.20 -36.71 19.57
CA ALA A 88 4.24 -36.77 18.11
C ALA A 88 3.82 -35.57 17.24
N VAL A 89 4.82 -35.03 16.54
CA VAL A 89 4.72 -34.10 15.41
C VAL A 89 4.13 -34.81 14.18
N THR A 90 3.03 -34.28 13.65
CA THR A 90 2.58 -34.54 12.27
C THR A 90 2.24 -33.23 11.59
N GLU A 91 3.10 -32.81 10.65
CA GLU A 91 2.91 -31.66 9.78
C GLU A 91 1.69 -31.87 8.87
N ASN A 92 0.68 -31.00 8.98
CA ASN A 92 -0.42 -30.94 8.02
C ASN A 92 -0.30 -29.66 7.17
N ARG A 93 0.09 -29.85 5.91
CA ARG A 93 0.32 -28.80 4.91
C ARG A 93 -1.02 -28.32 4.33
N ARG A 94 -1.37 -27.06 4.57
CA ARG A 94 -2.53 -26.37 3.96
C ARG A 94 -2.40 -26.31 2.43
N THR A 95 -3.41 -26.81 1.73
CA THR A 95 -3.56 -26.76 0.27
C THR A 95 -4.28 -25.48 -0.14
N THR A 96 -3.57 -24.58 -0.83
CA THR A 96 -4.19 -23.48 -1.60
C THR A 96 -4.69 -24.04 -2.94
N GLY A 97 -6.00 -23.90 -3.17
CA GLY A 97 -6.67 -24.40 -4.36
C GLY A 97 -6.41 -23.55 -5.61
N THR A 98 -5.38 -23.91 -6.37
CA THR A 98 -5.39 -23.71 -7.84
C THR A 98 -5.91 -24.98 -8.49
N ARG A 99 -7.00 -24.87 -9.25
CA ARG A 99 -7.66 -25.96 -9.99
C ARG A 99 -6.63 -26.62 -10.93
N LYS A 100 -6.01 -27.71 -10.49
CA LYS A 100 -5.06 -28.51 -11.29
C LYS A 100 -5.84 -29.18 -12.43
N LEU A 101 -5.30 -29.15 -13.65
CA LEU A 101 -5.77 -30.00 -14.73
C LEU A 101 -5.66 -31.46 -14.25
N SER A 102 -6.78 -32.15 -14.17
CA SER A 102 -6.84 -33.56 -13.76
C SER A 102 -6.15 -34.42 -14.82
N ASN A 103 -5.06 -35.09 -14.43
CA ASN A 103 -4.33 -36.01 -15.31
C ASN A 103 -5.22 -37.19 -15.73
N VAL A 104 -5.66 -37.20 -16.99
CA VAL A 104 -6.27 -38.39 -17.61
C VAL A 104 -5.13 -39.36 -17.93
N ARG A 105 -5.21 -40.59 -17.43
CA ARG A 105 -4.23 -41.65 -17.75
C ARG A 105 -4.69 -42.34 -19.04
N SER A 106 -3.90 -42.26 -20.11
CA SER A 106 -4.17 -43.02 -21.34
C SER A 106 -3.86 -44.51 -21.11
N SER A 107 -4.81 -45.40 -21.37
CA SER A 107 -4.58 -46.85 -21.35
C SER A 107 -3.74 -47.28 -22.56
N SER A 108 -2.53 -47.78 -22.37
CA SER A 108 -1.75 -48.42 -23.44
C SER A 108 -1.37 -49.85 -23.06
N MET A 109 -1.56 -50.80 -23.98
CA MET A 109 -1.23 -52.23 -23.83
C MET A 109 0.28 -52.54 -23.97
N ARG A 110 1.17 -51.73 -23.38
CA ARG A 110 2.61 -52.01 -23.31
C ARG A 110 3.06 -52.05 -21.86
N ALA A 111 3.97 -52.97 -21.53
CA ALA A 111 4.53 -53.08 -20.19
C ALA A 111 5.26 -51.78 -19.79
N GLY A 112 4.78 -51.12 -18.72
CA GLY A 112 5.34 -49.89 -18.18
C GLY A 112 4.28 -48.95 -17.56
N ARG A 113 4.72 -47.99 -16.74
CA ARG A 113 3.85 -46.95 -16.15
C ARG A 113 3.23 -46.09 -17.28
N PRO A 114 1.89 -45.92 -17.33
CA PRO A 114 1.24 -45.14 -18.38
C PRO A 114 1.77 -43.70 -18.46
N PRO A 115 1.98 -43.14 -19.66
CA PRO A 115 2.38 -41.75 -19.81
C PRO A 115 1.28 -40.82 -19.26
N LEU A 116 1.67 -39.81 -18.48
CA LEU A 116 0.75 -38.76 -18.01
C LEU A 116 0.33 -37.92 -19.21
N ASP A 117 -0.96 -37.80 -19.48
CA ASP A 117 -1.46 -37.03 -20.62
C ASP A 117 -1.45 -35.51 -20.35
N VAL A 118 -0.78 -34.77 -21.22
CA VAL A 118 -0.67 -33.31 -21.19
C VAL A 118 -0.83 -32.81 -22.64
N PRO A 119 -1.98 -32.26 -23.02
CA PRO A 119 -2.26 -31.90 -24.41
C PRO A 119 -1.14 -31.06 -25.02
N GLY A 120 -0.62 -31.49 -26.18
CA GLY A 120 0.46 -30.81 -26.89
C GLY A 120 0.14 -29.34 -27.17
N GLU A 121 -1.10 -29.05 -27.55
CA GLU A 121 -1.63 -27.69 -27.79
C GLU A 121 -1.45 -26.74 -26.60
N ILE A 122 -1.66 -27.24 -25.37
CA ILE A 122 -1.50 -26.44 -24.15
C ILE A 122 -0.02 -26.13 -23.91
N LEU A 123 0.87 -27.10 -24.16
CA LEU A 123 2.31 -26.90 -24.03
C LEU A 123 2.85 -25.96 -25.09
N THR A 124 2.36 -26.05 -26.33
CA THR A 124 2.66 -25.11 -27.41
C THR A 124 2.21 -23.71 -27.02
N THR A 125 0.99 -23.55 -26.51
CA THR A 125 0.47 -22.25 -26.05
C THR A 125 1.33 -21.66 -24.94
N PHE A 126 1.70 -22.46 -23.93
CA PHE A 126 2.57 -22.02 -22.84
C PHE A 126 4.00 -21.69 -23.31
N ALA A 127 4.54 -22.45 -24.26
CA ALA A 127 5.85 -22.21 -24.84
C ALA A 127 5.86 -20.91 -25.66
N MET A 128 4.84 -20.67 -26.48
CA MET A 128 4.67 -19.44 -27.26
C MET A 128 4.45 -18.21 -26.37
N ALA A 129 3.74 -18.37 -25.25
CA ALA A 129 3.61 -17.34 -24.22
C ALA A 129 4.90 -17.10 -23.40
N GLY A 130 5.95 -17.90 -23.61
CA GLY A 130 7.26 -17.72 -22.99
C GLY A 130 7.33 -18.14 -21.52
N LEU A 131 6.44 -19.04 -21.07
CA LEU A 131 6.48 -19.57 -19.70
C LEU A 131 7.73 -20.45 -19.50
N PRO A 132 8.44 -20.31 -18.37
CA PRO A 132 9.55 -21.20 -18.04
C PRO A 132 9.03 -22.61 -17.73
N THR A 133 9.82 -23.63 -18.08
CA THR A 133 9.49 -25.05 -17.91
C THR A 133 9.05 -25.43 -16.50
N ARG A 134 9.60 -24.76 -15.48
CA ARG A 134 9.18 -24.95 -14.08
C ARG A 134 7.73 -24.52 -13.84
N GLN A 135 7.31 -23.38 -14.39
CA GLN A 135 5.93 -22.92 -14.24
C GLN A 135 4.95 -23.77 -15.04
N MET A 136 5.38 -24.28 -16.22
CA MET A 136 4.59 -25.24 -16.98
C MET A 136 4.41 -26.55 -16.19
N SER A 137 5.48 -27.02 -15.56
CA SER A 137 5.51 -28.20 -14.67
C SER A 137 4.53 -28.04 -13.51
N ASP A 138 4.55 -26.89 -12.82
CA ASP A 138 3.65 -26.60 -11.71
C ASP A 138 2.18 -26.54 -12.16
N ARG A 139 1.88 -25.92 -13.31
CA ARG A 139 0.51 -25.80 -13.84
C ARG A 139 -0.06 -27.10 -14.39
N CYS A 140 0.77 -27.92 -15.03
CA CYS A 140 0.36 -29.22 -15.54
C CYS A 140 0.40 -30.32 -14.47
N GLY A 141 0.92 -30.04 -13.27
CA GLY A 141 1.02 -31.04 -12.20
C GLY A 141 1.93 -32.22 -12.54
N VAL A 142 2.94 -32.00 -13.37
CA VAL A 142 3.89 -33.03 -13.83
C VAL A 142 5.33 -32.59 -13.57
N SER A 143 6.29 -33.52 -13.59
CA SER A 143 7.70 -33.18 -13.42
C SER A 143 8.23 -32.31 -14.57
N SER A 144 9.23 -31.47 -14.30
CA SER A 144 9.90 -30.66 -15.34
C SER A 144 10.52 -31.53 -16.44
N ARG A 145 10.96 -32.75 -16.10
CA ARG A 145 11.48 -33.74 -17.06
C ARG A 145 10.39 -34.23 -18.02
N THR A 146 9.17 -34.38 -17.54
CA THR A 146 8.00 -34.73 -18.38
C THR A 146 7.69 -33.63 -19.39
N ILE A 147 7.72 -32.35 -18.95
CA ILE A 147 7.51 -31.21 -19.85
C ILE A 147 8.61 -31.12 -20.90
N GLN A 148 9.89 -31.25 -20.51
CA GLN A 148 11.01 -31.23 -21.46
C GLN A 148 10.91 -32.34 -22.50
N ARG A 149 10.56 -33.56 -22.08
CA ARG A 149 10.35 -34.68 -22.99
C ARG A 149 9.20 -34.42 -23.97
N ARG A 150 8.07 -33.88 -23.49
CA ARG A 150 6.92 -33.59 -24.37
C ARG A 150 7.21 -32.43 -25.34
N LEU A 151 7.87 -31.37 -24.90
CA LEU A 151 8.32 -30.29 -25.79
C LEU A 151 9.25 -30.82 -26.89
N ALA A 152 10.13 -31.78 -26.57
CA ALA A 152 10.98 -32.43 -27.56
C ALA A 152 10.20 -33.32 -28.54
N GLN A 153 9.13 -33.99 -28.10
CA GLN A 153 8.24 -34.78 -28.96
C GLN A 153 7.43 -33.90 -29.93
N GLU A 154 7.03 -32.70 -29.49
CA GLU A 154 6.37 -31.69 -30.30
C GLU A 154 7.37 -30.88 -31.18
N ASN A 155 8.65 -31.26 -31.21
CA ASN A 155 9.73 -30.55 -31.92
C ASN A 155 9.88 -29.06 -31.52
N LEU A 156 9.48 -28.67 -30.31
CA LEU A 156 9.60 -27.30 -29.82
C LEU A 156 10.88 -27.13 -29.00
N ARG A 157 11.93 -26.61 -29.64
CA ARG A 157 13.13 -26.17 -28.91
C ARG A 157 12.99 -24.70 -28.53
N LYS A 158 13.66 -24.31 -27.44
CA LYS A 158 13.67 -22.91 -26.98
C LYS A 158 14.29 -21.96 -28.02
N SER A 159 15.17 -22.47 -28.88
CA SER A 159 15.72 -21.76 -30.04
C SER A 159 14.65 -21.39 -31.06
N ASP A 160 13.68 -22.27 -31.27
CA ASP A 160 12.67 -22.18 -32.33
C ASP A 160 11.57 -21.17 -31.98
N LEU A 161 11.48 -20.81 -30.69
CA LEU A 161 10.62 -19.73 -30.19
C LEU A 161 11.16 -18.34 -30.51
N TYR A 162 12.42 -18.19 -30.97
CA TYR A 162 12.98 -16.90 -31.34
C TYR A 162 12.79 -16.62 -32.83
N SER A 163 12.34 -15.41 -33.15
CA SER A 163 12.17 -14.94 -34.52
C SER A 163 13.51 -14.69 -35.21
N THR A 164 13.60 -14.98 -36.50
CA THR A 164 14.78 -14.81 -37.37
C THR A 164 14.92 -13.39 -37.94
N ILE A 165 14.40 -12.38 -37.24
CA ILE A 165 14.56 -10.97 -37.64
C ILE A 165 16.04 -10.60 -37.65
N ASN A 166 16.51 -9.89 -38.69
CA ASN A 166 17.87 -9.35 -38.77
C ASN A 166 18.01 -8.14 -37.81
N ASP A 167 19.21 -7.58 -37.71
CA ASP A 167 19.47 -6.49 -36.77
C ASP A 167 18.95 -5.13 -37.30
N GLU A 168 18.93 -4.93 -38.61
CA GLU A 168 18.47 -3.71 -39.29
C GLU A 168 16.95 -3.51 -39.19
N ASP A 169 16.17 -4.57 -39.42
CA ASP A 169 14.71 -4.57 -39.28
C ASP A 169 14.32 -4.44 -37.80
N LEU A 170 15.10 -5.06 -36.91
CA LEU A 170 14.92 -4.87 -35.46
C LEU A 170 15.18 -3.43 -35.05
N ASP A 171 16.21 -2.79 -35.60
CA ASP A 171 16.53 -1.39 -35.33
C ASP A 171 15.41 -0.46 -35.84
N THR A 172 14.88 -0.71 -37.03
CA THR A 172 13.73 0.01 -37.59
C THR A 172 12.50 -0.11 -36.69
N LEU A 173 12.20 -1.33 -36.23
CA LEU A 173 11.07 -1.60 -35.34
C LEU A 173 11.22 -0.89 -33.98
N VAL A 174 12.42 -0.95 -33.38
CA VAL A 174 12.69 -0.29 -32.10
C VAL A 174 12.59 1.23 -32.24
N MET A 175 13.04 1.80 -33.38
CA MET A 175 12.87 3.23 -33.67
C MET A 175 11.41 3.63 -33.79
N GLU A 176 10.59 2.84 -34.49
CA GLU A 176 9.15 3.07 -34.60
C GLU A 176 8.49 3.12 -33.20
N ILE A 177 8.77 2.12 -32.35
CA ILE A 177 8.22 2.06 -31.00
C ILE A 177 8.71 3.25 -30.16
N LYS A 178 9.98 3.66 -30.30
CA LYS A 178 10.54 4.81 -29.58
C LYS A 178 9.91 6.13 -29.97
N ARG A 179 9.50 6.33 -31.23
CA ARG A 179 8.79 7.55 -31.65
C ARG A 179 7.49 7.75 -30.87
N VAL A 180 6.80 6.66 -30.55
CA VAL A 180 5.55 6.69 -29.77
C VAL A 180 5.83 6.65 -28.26
N HIS A 181 6.87 5.93 -27.84
CA HIS A 181 7.24 5.70 -26.45
C HIS A 181 8.73 6.03 -26.18
N PRO A 182 9.12 7.32 -26.17
CA PRO A 182 10.53 7.73 -26.12
C PRO A 182 11.23 7.28 -24.82
N ASN A 183 10.47 7.19 -23.73
CA ASN A 183 10.97 6.80 -22.41
C ASN A 183 10.89 5.28 -22.14
N ALA A 184 10.47 4.44 -23.09
CA ALA A 184 10.36 3.00 -22.87
C ALA A 184 11.72 2.33 -22.60
N GLY A 185 11.89 1.76 -21.41
CA GLY A 185 13.06 0.95 -21.07
C GLY A 185 13.01 -0.44 -21.72
N TYR A 186 14.14 -1.17 -21.75
CA TYR A 186 14.26 -2.44 -22.48
C TYR A 186 13.21 -3.51 -22.12
N LYS A 187 12.65 -3.51 -20.89
CA LYS A 187 11.60 -4.45 -20.49
C LYS A 187 10.26 -4.16 -21.19
N ILE A 188 9.88 -2.89 -21.26
CA ILE A 188 8.66 -2.44 -21.93
C ILE A 188 8.85 -2.54 -23.44
N MET A 189 10.02 -2.17 -23.96
CA MET A 189 10.38 -2.35 -25.36
C MET A 189 10.26 -3.83 -25.79
N LEU A 190 10.73 -4.77 -24.96
CA LEU A 190 10.57 -6.20 -25.22
C LEU A 190 9.09 -6.62 -25.24
N GLY A 191 8.24 -5.97 -24.44
CA GLY A 191 6.80 -6.14 -24.47
C GLY A 191 6.19 -5.72 -25.81
N HIS A 192 6.54 -4.54 -26.33
CA HIS A 192 6.06 -4.03 -27.62
C HIS A 192 6.52 -4.86 -28.83
N VAL A 193 7.73 -5.42 -28.75
CA VAL A 193 8.25 -6.34 -29.79
C VAL A 193 7.48 -7.66 -29.73
N ARG A 194 7.24 -8.20 -28.53
CA ARG A 194 6.46 -9.43 -28.33
C ARG A 194 5.00 -9.29 -28.71
N SER A 195 4.37 -8.14 -28.46
CA SER A 195 2.98 -7.90 -28.85
C SER A 195 2.78 -7.90 -30.37
N ARG A 196 3.86 -7.70 -31.13
CA ARG A 196 3.89 -7.82 -32.60
C ARG A 196 4.26 -9.23 -33.08
N GLY A 197 4.24 -10.22 -32.19
CA GLY A 197 4.57 -11.62 -32.52
C GLY A 197 6.06 -11.91 -32.66
N ILE A 198 6.93 -10.93 -32.36
CA ILE A 198 8.38 -11.08 -32.52
C ILE A 198 8.99 -11.41 -31.16
N ASN A 199 9.63 -12.57 -31.05
CA ASN A 199 10.32 -12.97 -29.83
C ASN A 199 11.82 -13.02 -30.08
N ILE A 200 12.58 -12.21 -29.36
CA ILE A 200 14.02 -12.06 -29.55
C ILE A 200 14.77 -12.17 -28.23
N GLN A 201 16.07 -12.46 -28.32
CA GLN A 201 16.92 -12.51 -27.14
C GLN A 201 17.08 -11.11 -26.54
N ARG A 202 17.05 -11.02 -25.21
CA ARG A 202 17.18 -9.74 -24.48
C ARG A 202 18.47 -8.98 -24.85
N HIS A 203 19.54 -9.70 -25.17
CA HIS A 203 20.82 -9.06 -25.52
C HIS A 203 20.74 -8.38 -26.89
N ARG A 204 20.07 -8.97 -27.90
CA ARG A 204 19.87 -8.36 -29.22
C ARG A 204 19.06 -7.08 -29.14
N LEU A 205 17.95 -7.10 -28.39
CA LEU A 205 17.16 -5.89 -28.16
C LEU A 205 17.97 -4.78 -27.46
N ARG A 206 18.79 -5.15 -26.48
CA ARG A 206 19.67 -4.18 -25.80
C ARG A 206 20.77 -3.65 -26.72
N ALA A 207 21.29 -4.48 -27.63
CA ALA A 207 22.26 -4.05 -28.63
C ALA A 207 21.63 -3.06 -29.62
N SER A 208 20.45 -3.40 -30.15
CA SER A 208 19.62 -2.52 -30.99
C SER A 208 19.37 -1.15 -30.33
N MET A 209 18.85 -1.14 -29.10
CA MET A 209 18.63 0.12 -28.37
C MET A 209 19.91 0.93 -28.15
N ARG A 210 21.08 0.29 -28.01
CA ARG A 210 22.39 0.97 -27.87
C ARG A 210 22.88 1.56 -29.19
N ARG A 211 22.63 0.90 -30.32
CA ARG A 211 22.98 1.44 -31.64
C ARG A 211 22.13 2.66 -31.97
N LEU A 212 20.84 2.59 -31.67
CA LEU A 212 19.87 3.64 -32.02
C LEU A 212 19.95 4.88 -31.13
N ASP A 213 20.28 4.71 -29.85
CA ASP A 213 20.26 5.80 -28.88
C ASP A 213 21.19 5.51 -27.70
N PRO A 214 22.51 5.60 -27.93
CA PRO A 214 23.50 5.40 -26.88
C PRO A 214 23.39 6.46 -25.78
N GLU A 215 22.98 7.68 -26.13
CA GLU A 215 22.87 8.81 -25.22
C GLU A 215 21.74 8.64 -24.20
N ALA A 216 20.52 8.28 -24.62
CA ALA A 216 19.42 8.05 -23.67
C ALA A 216 19.70 6.85 -22.74
N ILE A 217 20.44 5.85 -23.21
CA ILE A 217 20.89 4.74 -22.36
C ILE A 217 21.92 5.23 -21.35
N LEU A 218 22.87 6.07 -21.76
CA LEU A 218 23.86 6.67 -20.88
C LEU A 218 23.20 7.57 -19.84
N MET A 219 22.32 8.48 -20.26
CA MET A 219 21.57 9.38 -19.38
C MET A 219 20.71 8.61 -18.38
N ARG A 220 20.07 7.50 -18.81
CA ARG A 220 19.35 6.59 -17.90
C ARG A 220 20.29 5.84 -16.95
N ARG A 221 21.49 5.46 -17.40
CA ARG A 221 22.49 4.81 -16.55
C ARG A 221 23.02 5.79 -15.51
N LEU A 222 23.32 7.02 -15.90
CA LEU A 222 23.78 8.10 -15.02
C LEU A 222 22.68 8.50 -14.01
N SER A 223 21.43 8.64 -14.46
CA SER A 223 20.31 8.96 -13.56
C SER A 223 20.05 7.84 -12.54
N ILE A 224 20.18 6.57 -12.93
CA ILE A 224 20.08 5.43 -12.00
C ILE A 224 21.32 5.33 -11.09
N GLN A 225 22.52 5.61 -11.59
CA GLN A 225 23.76 5.62 -10.79
C GLN A 225 23.78 6.73 -9.75
N THR A 226 23.01 7.80 -9.95
CA THR A 226 22.85 8.87 -8.96
C THR A 226 22.14 8.35 -7.69
N ALA A 227 21.27 7.35 -7.82
CA ALA A 227 20.62 6.69 -6.69
C ALA A 227 21.46 5.54 -6.12
N ARG A 228 22.61 5.86 -5.49
CA ARG A 228 23.31 4.90 -4.61
C ARG A 228 22.37 4.54 -3.46
N ARG A 229 21.79 3.32 -3.46
CA ARG A 229 21.13 2.75 -2.29
C ARG A 229 22.17 2.56 -1.19
N ARG A 230 22.29 3.55 -0.30
CA ARG A 230 23.13 3.43 0.90
C ARG A 230 22.47 2.41 1.82
N GLN A 231 23.23 1.46 2.33
CA GLN A 231 22.76 0.60 3.40
C GLN A 231 22.64 1.45 4.65
N TYR A 232 21.43 1.61 5.14
CA TYR A 232 21.20 2.28 6.41
C TYR A 232 21.82 1.44 7.53
N SER A 233 22.65 2.05 8.38
CA SER A 233 23.29 1.40 9.53
C SER A 233 23.33 2.38 10.72
N VAL A 234 23.04 1.84 11.89
CA VAL A 234 23.13 2.45 13.22
C VAL A 234 23.80 1.40 14.11
N PRO A 235 24.63 1.79 15.10
CA PRO A 235 25.44 0.84 15.85
C PRO A 235 24.64 -0.17 16.70
N ALA A 236 23.59 0.26 17.38
CA ALA A 236 22.82 -0.57 18.29
C ALA A 236 21.36 -0.09 18.44
N PRO A 237 20.46 -0.88 19.06
CA PRO A 237 19.17 -0.37 19.52
C PRO A 237 19.37 0.81 20.48
N ASN A 238 18.43 1.74 20.44
CA ASN A 238 18.43 2.96 21.26
C ASN A 238 19.54 3.97 20.92
N SER A 239 20.42 3.68 19.96
CA SER A 239 21.46 4.62 19.52
C SER A 239 20.89 5.83 18.77
N LEU A 240 19.82 5.64 17.98
CA LEU A 240 19.23 6.70 17.18
C LEU A 240 17.74 6.46 16.92
N TRP A 241 16.89 7.31 17.50
CA TRP A 241 15.47 7.35 17.14
C TRP A 241 15.21 8.35 16.02
N HIS A 242 14.33 7.98 15.09
CA HIS A 242 13.84 8.80 13.99
C HIS A 242 12.42 9.22 14.35
N ILE A 243 12.20 10.52 14.54
CA ILE A 243 10.89 11.08 14.89
C ILE A 243 10.40 11.98 13.77
N ASP A 244 9.08 12.01 13.56
CA ASP A 244 8.44 12.82 12.53
C ASP A 244 6.94 13.00 12.78
N GLY A 245 6.34 13.97 12.10
CA GLY A 245 4.89 14.20 12.05
C GLY A 245 4.31 13.83 10.68
N ASN A 246 3.26 13.02 10.67
CA ASN A 246 2.53 12.67 9.46
C ASN A 246 1.28 13.54 9.31
N HIS A 247 1.23 14.32 8.22
CA HIS A 247 0.19 15.30 7.94
C HIS A 247 -0.88 14.79 6.95
N LYS A 248 -1.03 13.48 6.74
CA LYS A 248 -2.00 12.95 5.77
C LYS A 248 -3.46 13.30 6.08
N LEU A 249 -3.79 13.51 7.36
CA LEU A 249 -5.12 13.91 7.81
C LEU A 249 -5.19 15.39 8.23
N ILE A 250 -4.20 16.21 7.86
CA ILE A 250 -4.11 17.62 8.30
C ILE A 250 -5.31 18.47 7.85
N ARG A 251 -5.98 18.09 6.75
CA ARG A 251 -7.21 18.75 6.28
C ARG A 251 -8.31 18.75 7.34
N TRP A 252 -8.38 17.71 8.15
CA TRP A 252 -9.30 17.57 9.27
C TRP A 252 -8.64 17.89 10.61
N ARG A 253 -7.52 18.64 10.62
CA ARG A 253 -6.77 19.04 11.81
C ARG A 253 -6.28 17.88 12.67
N ILE A 254 -5.98 16.73 12.05
CA ILE A 254 -5.42 15.55 12.71
C ILE A 254 -3.98 15.32 12.21
N VAL A 255 -3.05 15.18 13.14
CA VAL A 255 -1.64 14.82 12.87
C VAL A 255 -1.29 13.55 13.62
N VAL A 256 -0.47 12.70 13.00
CA VAL A 256 0.07 11.51 13.67
C VAL A 256 1.55 11.71 13.92
N HIS A 257 1.96 11.73 15.18
CA HIS A 257 3.36 11.78 15.58
C HIS A 257 3.89 10.36 15.75
N GLY A 258 5.10 10.11 15.25
CA GLY A 258 5.71 8.79 15.33
C GLY A 258 7.18 8.84 15.66
N GLY A 259 7.64 7.80 16.35
CA GLY A 259 9.05 7.55 16.60
C GLY A 259 9.41 6.10 16.26
N VAL A 260 10.55 5.90 15.61
CA VAL A 260 11.07 4.57 15.28
C VAL A 260 12.56 4.45 15.59
N ASP A 261 12.95 3.33 16.18
CA ASP A 261 14.36 3.01 16.42
C ASP A 261 15.08 2.71 15.09
N GLY A 262 16.26 3.31 14.91
CA GLY A 262 17.02 3.21 13.68
C GLY A 262 17.56 1.80 13.39
N PHE A 263 17.93 1.06 14.44
CA PHE A 263 18.56 -0.25 14.33
C PHE A 263 17.49 -1.34 14.18
N SER A 264 16.64 -1.49 15.19
CA SER A 264 15.66 -2.58 15.32
C SER A 264 14.42 -2.35 14.45
N ARG A 265 14.14 -1.09 14.08
CA ARG A 265 12.89 -0.65 13.42
C ARG A 265 11.66 -0.78 14.32
N LEU A 266 11.88 -0.85 15.63
CA LEU A 266 10.83 -0.87 16.63
C LEU A 266 10.16 0.51 16.66
N ILE A 267 8.84 0.53 16.56
CA ILE A 267 8.04 1.74 16.74
C ILE A 267 7.95 2.00 18.23
N VAL A 268 8.51 3.13 18.68
CA VAL A 268 8.55 3.52 20.10
C VAL A 268 7.25 4.21 20.52
N TYR A 269 6.72 5.11 19.68
CA TYR A 269 5.39 5.70 19.85
C TYR A 269 4.76 5.99 18.48
N LEU A 270 3.43 6.06 18.47
CA LEU A 270 2.63 6.36 17.28
C LEU A 270 1.27 6.91 17.74
N ASP A 271 1.16 8.23 17.85
CA ASP A 271 0.04 8.90 18.51
C ASP A 271 -0.62 9.94 17.60
N ALA A 272 -1.95 9.91 17.53
CA ALA A 272 -2.75 10.91 16.84
C ALA A 272 -3.05 12.09 17.78
N SER A 273 -2.94 13.30 17.26
CA SER A 273 -3.21 14.55 17.95
C SER A 273 -4.05 15.48 17.09
N THR A 274 -4.74 16.41 17.74
CA THR A 274 -5.54 17.47 17.09
C THR A 274 -4.75 18.77 16.93
N ASN A 275 -3.46 18.77 17.30
CA ASN A 275 -2.59 19.93 17.25
C ASN A 275 -1.11 19.50 17.08
N ASN A 276 -0.26 20.40 16.59
CA ASN A 276 1.17 20.15 16.38
C ASN A 276 2.04 20.89 17.42
N ARG A 277 1.56 21.00 18.67
CA ARG A 277 2.30 21.70 19.72
C ARG A 277 3.51 20.88 20.16
N ALA A 278 4.65 21.52 20.38
CA ALA A 278 5.86 20.83 20.83
C ALA A 278 5.67 20.13 22.17
N LEU A 279 4.78 20.63 23.05
CA LEU A 279 4.45 19.97 24.31
C LEU A 279 3.75 18.63 24.08
N THR A 280 2.83 18.56 23.13
CA THR A 280 2.12 17.34 22.77
C THR A 280 3.08 16.30 22.20
N VAL A 281 3.97 16.70 21.28
CA VAL A 281 4.99 15.81 20.73
C VAL A 281 5.97 15.36 21.82
N LEU A 282 6.36 16.25 22.73
CA LEU A 282 7.20 15.92 23.88
C LEU A 282 6.52 14.90 24.81
N HIS A 283 5.22 15.00 25.09
CA HIS A 283 4.51 14.04 25.92
C HIS A 283 4.53 12.63 25.33
N SER A 284 4.26 12.50 24.03
CA SER A 284 4.40 11.22 23.31
C SER A 284 5.82 10.67 23.41
N PHE A 285 6.82 11.54 23.22
CA PHE A 285 8.23 11.17 23.34
C PHE A 285 8.61 10.71 24.75
N ILE A 286 8.22 11.44 25.80
CA ILE A 286 8.51 11.09 27.20
C ILE A 286 7.81 9.77 27.58
N SER A 287 6.58 9.54 27.12
CA SER A 287 5.87 8.28 27.34
C SER A 287 6.64 7.09 26.74
N ALA A 288 7.20 7.25 25.54
CA ALA A 288 8.08 6.27 24.94
C ALA A 288 9.41 6.09 25.71
N VAL A 289 10.03 7.19 26.16
CA VAL A 289 11.23 7.14 27.00
C VAL A 289 10.97 6.35 28.29
N GLY A 290 9.80 6.51 28.90
CA GLY A 290 9.41 5.74 30.08
C GLY A 290 9.31 4.23 29.84
N GLN A 291 9.12 3.80 28.58
CA GLN A 291 9.03 2.39 28.18
C GLN A 291 10.35 1.82 27.64
N TYR A 292 11.14 2.64 26.94
CA TYR A 292 12.28 2.19 26.12
C TYR A 292 13.61 2.84 26.49
N ASP A 293 13.66 3.59 27.59
CA ASP A 293 14.79 4.40 28.04
C ASP A 293 15.06 5.61 27.11
N VAL A 294 15.95 6.51 27.55
CA VAL A 294 16.35 7.67 26.73
C VAL A 294 17.29 7.22 25.61
N PRO A 295 17.02 7.56 24.33
CA PRO A 295 17.95 7.23 23.25
C PRO A 295 19.27 7.99 23.35
N SER A 296 20.35 7.46 22.78
CA SER A 296 21.61 8.20 22.67
C SER A 296 21.41 9.45 21.81
N ARG A 297 20.72 9.33 20.66
CA ARG A 297 20.44 10.45 19.77
C ARG A 297 19.02 10.39 19.22
N VAL A 298 18.49 11.55 18.88
CA VAL A 298 17.24 11.70 18.12
C VAL A 298 17.53 12.40 16.81
N ARG A 299 16.86 11.99 15.74
CA ARG A 299 16.83 12.70 14.46
C ARG A 299 15.40 13.10 14.11
N SER A 300 15.27 14.35 13.70
CA SER A 300 14.03 14.94 13.20
C SER A 300 14.34 15.90 12.05
N ASP A 301 13.28 16.47 11.48
CA ASP A 301 13.40 17.57 10.55
C ASP A 301 13.69 18.90 11.29
N LYS A 302 13.45 20.04 10.64
CA LYS A 302 13.60 21.37 11.26
C LYS A 302 12.26 21.94 11.74
N GLY A 303 11.32 21.08 12.13
CA GLY A 303 10.01 21.48 12.64
C GLY A 303 10.05 22.11 14.03
N GLY A 304 9.19 23.12 14.24
CA GLY A 304 9.06 23.80 15.53
C GLY A 304 8.48 22.88 16.61
N GLU A 305 7.70 21.88 16.22
CA GLU A 305 7.14 20.86 17.10
C GLU A 305 8.21 19.99 17.78
N ASN A 306 9.40 19.88 17.18
CA ASN A 306 10.50 19.06 17.72
C ASN A 306 11.42 19.84 18.69
N VAL A 307 11.19 21.15 18.88
CA VAL A 307 12.06 22.01 19.69
C VAL A 307 12.18 21.54 21.14
N MET A 308 11.08 21.13 21.75
CA MET A 308 11.10 20.68 23.16
C MET A 308 11.79 19.32 23.33
N ILE A 309 11.68 18.43 22.34
CA ILE A 309 12.45 17.18 22.33
C ILE A 309 13.94 17.50 22.17
N ALA A 310 14.30 18.44 21.29
CA ALA A 310 15.68 18.86 21.13
C ALA A 310 16.28 19.40 22.45
N GLN A 311 15.53 20.24 23.17
CA GLN A 311 15.93 20.75 24.47
C GLN A 311 16.10 19.62 25.50
N PHE A 312 15.10 18.72 25.60
CA PHE A 312 15.17 17.54 26.47
C PHE A 312 16.43 16.71 26.20
N MET A 313 16.68 16.36 24.94
CA MET A 313 17.84 15.55 24.55
C MET A 313 19.19 16.21 24.85
N VAL A 314 19.29 17.54 24.71
CA VAL A 314 20.53 18.28 25.03
C VAL A 314 20.74 18.37 26.54
N GLN A 315 19.67 18.56 27.31
CA GLN A 315 19.73 18.59 28.77
C GLN A 315 20.14 17.22 29.34
N THR A 316 19.58 16.14 28.81
CA THR A 316 19.82 14.78 29.31
C THR A 316 21.19 14.23 28.88
N ASN A 317 21.56 14.38 27.61
CA ASN A 317 22.76 13.72 27.06
C ASN A 317 23.97 14.66 26.90
N GLY A 318 23.86 15.90 27.39
CA GLY A 318 24.90 16.91 27.35
C GLY A 318 24.98 17.72 26.04
N VAL A 319 25.62 18.89 26.15
CA VAL A 319 25.82 19.84 25.06
C VAL A 319 26.91 19.33 24.10
N ASN A 320 26.86 19.72 22.81
CA ASN A 320 27.87 19.43 21.78
C ASN A 320 28.07 17.94 21.40
N ARG A 321 27.17 17.02 21.80
CA ARG A 321 27.24 15.59 21.46
C ARG A 321 26.46 15.16 20.20
N ASN A 322 25.78 16.12 19.57
CA ASN A 322 24.72 15.89 18.57
C ASN A 322 23.59 15.00 19.12
N SER A 323 23.14 15.28 20.35
CA SER A 323 22.04 14.56 21.02
C SER A 323 20.71 14.67 20.27
N HIS A 324 20.50 15.78 19.57
CA HIS A 324 19.41 15.97 18.62
C HIS A 324 19.98 16.43 17.28
N MET A 325 19.68 15.69 16.21
CA MET A 325 20.15 15.93 14.85
C MET A 325 18.99 16.43 13.99
N THR A 326 19.05 17.67 13.53
CA THR A 326 18.10 18.17 12.52
C THR A 326 18.64 17.99 11.12
N GLY A 327 17.78 17.58 10.19
CA GLY A 327 18.19 17.36 8.79
C GLY A 327 17.02 17.40 7.83
N ARG A 328 17.30 17.27 6.53
CA ARG A 328 16.25 17.07 5.52
C ARG A 328 15.58 15.71 5.72
N SER A 329 14.31 15.58 5.34
CA SER A 329 13.54 14.32 5.38
C SER A 329 14.25 13.12 4.73
N VAL A 330 15.06 13.35 3.70
CA VAL A 330 15.91 12.32 3.05
C VAL A 330 16.93 11.64 3.99
N HIS A 331 17.17 12.22 5.16
CA HIS A 331 18.01 11.66 6.24
C HIS A 331 17.20 10.96 7.33
N ASN A 332 15.88 11.17 7.39
CA ASN A 332 14.91 10.57 8.32
C ASN A 332 14.28 9.29 7.73
N GLN A 333 15.11 8.47 7.08
CA GLN A 333 14.64 7.43 6.16
C GLN A 333 13.78 6.34 6.79
N ARG A 334 13.95 6.09 8.10
CA ARG A 334 13.26 5.01 8.81
C ARG A 334 11.80 5.36 9.03
N ILE A 335 11.52 6.54 9.58
CA ILE A 335 10.16 6.99 9.82
C ILE A 335 9.43 7.30 8.50
N GLU A 336 10.12 7.88 7.52
CA GLU A 336 9.57 8.10 6.17
C GLU A 336 9.17 6.80 5.46
N ARG A 337 9.94 5.71 5.65
CA ARG A 337 9.54 4.39 5.14
C ARG A 337 8.32 3.86 5.88
N LEU A 338 8.31 4.02 7.21
CA LEU A 338 7.22 3.57 8.09
C LEU A 338 5.90 4.26 7.71
N TRP A 339 5.92 5.55 7.37
CA TRP A 339 4.72 6.29 7.01
C TRP A 339 3.92 5.72 5.86
N ARG A 340 4.59 5.08 4.89
CA ARG A 340 3.89 4.35 3.83
C ARG A 340 3.06 3.19 4.38
N ASP A 341 3.62 2.42 5.30
CA ASP A 341 2.93 1.27 5.87
C ASP A 341 1.83 1.72 6.85
N VAL A 342 2.06 2.78 7.65
CA VAL A 342 1.03 3.39 8.52
C VAL A 342 -0.15 3.94 7.70
N TYR A 343 0.14 4.66 6.61
CA TYR A 343 -0.91 5.17 5.74
C TYR A 343 -1.72 4.03 5.13
N GLU A 344 -1.05 3.07 4.48
CA GLU A 344 -1.71 1.98 3.79
C GLU A 344 -2.54 1.07 4.71
N ASN A 345 -2.14 0.88 5.98
CA ASN A 345 -2.82 -0.06 6.87
C ASN A 345 -3.82 0.61 7.83
N VAL A 346 -3.67 1.91 8.10
CA VAL A 346 -4.50 2.62 9.09
C VAL A 346 -5.15 3.86 8.48
N LEU A 347 -4.36 4.82 8.00
CA LEU A 347 -4.88 6.16 7.69
C LEU A 347 -5.69 6.24 6.39
N ASP A 348 -5.43 5.35 5.42
CA ASP A 348 -6.12 5.34 4.12
C ASP A 348 -7.64 5.15 4.28
N LEU A 349 -8.06 4.36 5.28
CA LEU A 349 -9.48 4.18 5.61
C LEU A 349 -10.12 5.50 6.01
N TYR A 350 -9.54 6.19 6.99
CA TYR A 350 -10.08 7.46 7.50
C TYR A 350 -10.00 8.57 6.47
N TYR A 351 -8.89 8.65 5.73
CA TYR A 351 -8.75 9.58 4.62
C TYR A 351 -9.87 9.39 3.59
N THR A 352 -10.15 8.14 3.19
CA THR A 352 -11.21 7.84 2.21
C THR A 352 -12.59 8.17 2.76
N VAL A 353 -12.88 7.79 4.01
CA VAL A 353 -14.17 8.07 4.66
C VAL A 353 -14.41 9.57 4.76
N PHE A 354 -13.45 10.36 5.23
CA PHE A 354 -13.62 11.79 5.41
C PHE A 354 -13.73 12.53 4.07
N MET A 355 -12.95 12.13 3.04
CA MET A 355 -13.12 12.65 1.68
C MET A 355 -14.53 12.38 1.13
N GLN A 356 -15.08 11.20 1.39
CA GLN A 356 -16.44 10.87 0.96
C GLN A 356 -17.49 11.68 1.72
N MET A 357 -17.33 11.86 3.03
CA MET A 357 -18.21 12.71 3.83
C MET A 357 -18.22 14.15 3.32
N GLU A 358 -17.06 14.70 2.93
CA GLU A 358 -16.99 16.01 2.28
C GLU A 358 -17.70 16.04 0.93
N ALA A 359 -17.46 15.02 0.08
CA ALA A 359 -18.08 14.93 -1.24
C ALA A 359 -19.61 14.83 -1.19
N GLU A 360 -20.15 14.21 -0.14
CA GLU A 360 -21.59 14.08 0.11
C GLU A 360 -22.20 15.26 0.88
N GLY A 361 -21.38 16.22 1.32
CA GLY A 361 -21.83 17.36 2.12
C GLY A 361 -22.22 17.00 3.56
N ILE A 362 -21.77 15.85 4.06
CA ILE A 362 -21.97 15.36 5.44
C ILE A 362 -20.94 16.00 6.39
N LEU A 363 -19.77 16.36 5.86
CA LEU A 363 -18.69 17.00 6.60
C LEU A 363 -18.25 18.29 5.89
N ASN A 364 -18.27 19.39 6.63
CA ASN A 364 -17.64 20.65 6.27
C ASN A 364 -16.42 20.86 7.18
N PRO A 365 -15.18 20.76 6.65
CA PRO A 365 -13.96 20.95 7.44
C PRO A 365 -13.76 22.41 7.90
N ASP A 366 -14.56 23.36 7.41
CA ASP A 366 -14.55 24.75 7.86
C ASP A 366 -15.59 25.01 8.97
N ASP A 367 -16.46 24.03 9.29
CA ASP A 367 -17.42 24.11 10.41
C ASP A 367 -16.79 23.51 11.69
N GLU A 368 -16.67 24.35 12.72
CA GLU A 368 -16.05 23.99 14.00
C GLU A 368 -16.86 22.95 14.79
N ILE A 369 -18.19 22.93 14.67
CA ILE A 369 -19.05 21.93 15.32
C ILE A 369 -18.85 20.57 14.65
N GLU A 370 -18.79 20.56 13.32
CA GLU A 370 -18.58 19.33 12.56
C GLU A 370 -17.17 18.77 12.79
N LEU A 371 -16.13 19.61 12.76
CA LEU A 371 -14.77 19.16 13.11
C LEU A 371 -14.67 18.65 14.55
N TYR A 372 -15.31 19.31 15.51
CA TYR A 372 -15.32 18.83 16.91
C TYR A 372 -15.96 17.44 16.99
N SER A 373 -17.12 17.28 16.36
CA SER A 373 -17.86 16.02 16.33
C SER A 373 -17.04 14.93 15.65
N LEU A 374 -16.37 15.26 14.55
CA LEU A 374 -15.47 14.36 13.84
C LEU A 374 -14.33 13.88 14.75
N HIS A 375 -13.66 14.80 15.44
CA HIS A 375 -12.57 14.47 16.36
C HIS A 375 -13.06 13.59 17.50
N ARG A 376 -14.18 13.95 18.12
CA ARG A 376 -14.80 13.21 19.22
C ARG A 376 -15.12 11.76 18.82
N CYS A 377 -15.71 11.54 17.65
CA CYS A 377 -16.14 10.22 17.21
C CYS A 377 -14.99 9.37 16.63
N PHE A 378 -14.09 9.96 15.85
CA PHE A 378 -13.11 9.17 15.09
C PHE A 378 -11.70 9.12 15.70
N MET A 379 -11.29 10.08 16.54
CA MET A 379 -9.95 10.05 17.15
C MET A 379 -9.68 8.78 17.97
N PRO A 380 -10.62 8.27 18.81
CA PRO A 380 -10.39 7.02 19.54
C PRO A 380 -10.16 5.83 18.60
N HIS A 381 -10.89 5.75 17.48
CA HIS A 381 -10.71 4.68 16.49
C HIS A 381 -9.38 4.80 15.75
N ILE A 382 -8.98 6.01 15.34
CA ILE A 382 -7.69 6.27 14.71
C ILE A 382 -6.57 5.84 15.66
N GLN A 383 -6.60 6.30 16.91
CA GLN A 383 -5.60 5.95 17.91
C GLN A 383 -5.56 4.44 18.20
N HIS A 384 -6.72 3.79 18.31
CA HIS A 384 -6.79 2.33 18.48
C HIS A 384 -6.15 1.59 17.29
N GLY A 385 -6.47 2.01 16.05
CA GLY A 385 -5.87 1.44 14.85
C GLY A 385 -4.34 1.60 14.80
N LEU A 386 -3.83 2.78 15.18
CA LEU A 386 -2.39 3.04 15.30
C LEU A 386 -1.74 2.16 16.37
N HIS A 387 -2.39 1.98 17.52
CA HIS A 387 -1.91 1.10 18.59
C HIS A 387 -1.83 -0.36 18.13
N CYS A 388 -2.89 -0.90 17.54
CA CYS A 388 -2.89 -2.25 16.97
C CYS A 388 -1.82 -2.42 15.90
N PHE A 389 -1.63 -1.41 15.04
CA PHE A 389 -0.56 -1.43 14.03
C PHE A 389 0.83 -1.43 14.67
N LYS A 390 1.08 -0.60 15.70
CA LYS A 390 2.35 -0.58 16.45
C LYS A 390 2.67 -1.98 17.00
N GLU A 391 1.70 -2.61 17.67
CA GLU A 391 1.87 -3.94 18.26
C GLU A 391 2.16 -5.02 17.21
N ALA A 392 1.39 -5.03 16.11
CA ALA A 392 1.60 -5.95 15.00
C ALA A 392 2.96 -5.73 14.34
N TRP A 393 3.34 -4.46 14.11
CA TRP A 393 4.62 -4.11 13.52
C TRP A 393 5.78 -4.54 14.42
N ASN A 394 5.73 -4.28 15.73
CA ASN A 394 6.83 -4.65 16.60
C ASN A 394 7.05 -6.17 16.69
N ASN A 395 6.04 -6.97 16.33
CA ASN A 395 6.06 -8.44 16.33
C ASN A 395 6.13 -9.08 14.93
N HIS A 396 6.23 -8.32 13.83
CA HIS A 396 6.32 -8.91 12.48
C HIS A 396 7.75 -9.26 12.08
N GLY A 397 7.95 -10.38 11.38
CA GLY A 397 9.28 -10.79 10.94
C GLY A 397 9.82 -9.94 9.78
N LEU A 398 11.02 -9.37 9.96
CA LEU A 398 11.69 -8.57 8.93
C LEU A 398 12.49 -9.45 7.96
N ARG A 399 12.04 -9.55 6.70
CA ARG A 399 12.75 -10.32 5.66
C ARG A 399 14.22 -9.94 5.49
N THR A 400 14.57 -8.67 5.70
CA THR A 400 15.95 -8.17 5.56
C THR A 400 16.82 -8.42 6.79
N SER A 401 16.24 -8.93 7.87
CA SER A 401 16.90 -9.15 9.17
C SER A 401 16.68 -10.58 9.62
N SER A 402 16.86 -11.54 8.71
CA SER A 402 16.69 -12.99 8.98
C SER A 402 15.35 -13.37 9.63
N HIS A 403 14.28 -12.61 9.32
CA HIS A 403 12.94 -12.78 9.90
C HIS A 403 12.81 -12.50 11.40
N TYR A 404 13.83 -11.94 12.05
CA TYR A 404 13.66 -11.39 13.39
C TYR A 404 12.64 -10.25 13.39
N THR A 405 11.86 -10.17 14.46
CA THR A 405 10.93 -9.06 14.69
C THR A 405 11.67 -7.82 15.20
N PRO A 406 11.13 -6.61 15.01
CA PRO A 406 11.71 -5.41 15.62
C PRO A 406 11.91 -5.54 17.14
N LEU A 407 10.96 -6.14 17.84
CA LEU A 407 11.08 -6.40 19.28
C LEU A 407 12.19 -7.41 19.60
N GLN A 408 12.34 -8.48 18.82
CA GLN A 408 13.45 -9.41 19.00
C GLN A 408 14.80 -8.74 18.75
N LEU A 409 14.92 -7.92 17.70
CA LEU A 409 16.15 -7.16 17.43
C LEU A 409 16.47 -6.18 18.56
N TRP A 410 15.45 -5.58 19.17
CA TRP A 410 15.60 -4.70 20.32
C TRP A 410 16.08 -5.44 21.58
N LEU A 411 15.52 -6.61 21.86
CA LEU A 411 15.83 -7.39 23.07
C LEU A 411 17.15 -8.17 22.99
N LEU A 412 17.53 -8.64 21.79
CA LEU A 412 18.71 -9.50 21.61
C LEU A 412 20.03 -8.73 21.50
N ASN A 413 20.00 -7.40 21.40
CA ASN A 413 21.19 -6.58 21.20
C ASN A 413 21.38 -5.63 22.38
N GLU A 414 22.64 -5.37 22.74
CA GLU A 414 22.99 -4.45 23.82
C GLU A 414 22.53 -3.03 23.48
N LYS A 415 21.82 -2.38 24.42
CA LYS A 415 21.28 -1.03 24.24
C LYS A 415 22.31 0.02 24.62
N GLU A 416 22.20 1.21 24.02
CA GLU A 416 22.99 2.38 24.39
C GLU A 416 22.21 3.30 25.34
N GLY A 417 22.63 3.39 26.62
CA GLY A 417 22.23 4.44 27.59
C GLY A 417 21.14 4.09 28.62
N HIS A 418 21.29 4.60 29.85
CA HIS A 418 20.36 4.53 31.00
C HIS A 418 20.07 5.96 31.52
N TRP A 419 18.83 6.24 31.97
CA TRP A 419 18.42 7.54 32.53
C TRP A 419 17.52 7.40 33.77
N GLU A 420 17.67 8.31 34.74
CA GLU A 420 16.82 8.42 35.94
C GLU A 420 16.32 9.88 36.16
N GLY A 421 15.03 10.12 35.90
CA GLY A 421 14.22 11.17 36.56
C GLY A 421 14.33 12.62 36.05
N PRO A 422 13.32 13.50 36.23
CA PRO A 422 12.97 14.50 35.21
C PRO A 422 13.35 15.95 35.54
N HIS A 423 13.46 16.80 34.50
CA HIS A 423 13.19 18.25 34.57
C HIS A 423 12.46 18.74 33.29
N THR A 424 11.56 19.71 33.48
CA THR A 424 10.57 20.19 32.50
C THR A 424 11.07 21.37 31.65
N PRO A 425 10.98 21.33 30.29
CA PRO A 425 11.23 22.48 29.42
C PRO A 425 9.95 23.17 28.93
N SER A 426 10.05 24.45 28.53
CA SER A 426 8.97 25.33 28.06
C SER A 426 8.93 25.54 26.53
N THR A 427 7.75 25.91 26.02
CA THR A 427 7.29 25.82 24.62
C THR A 427 7.57 27.05 23.73
N SER A 428 7.81 26.82 22.43
CA SER A 428 7.35 27.71 21.33
C SER A 428 7.12 26.88 20.05
N ASN A 429 6.00 27.11 19.34
CA ASN A 429 5.37 26.15 18.40
C ASN A 429 5.02 26.75 17.02
N VAL A 430 4.76 25.87 16.05
CA VAL A 430 3.93 26.14 14.86
C VAL A 430 2.48 25.75 15.17
N SER A 431 1.50 26.59 14.78
CA SER A 431 0.09 26.44 15.15
C SER A 431 -0.70 25.67 14.09
N ILE A 432 -1.30 24.55 14.48
CA ILE A 432 -2.54 24.07 13.86
C ILE A 432 -3.66 24.90 14.50
N PRO A 433 -4.60 25.47 13.71
CA PRO A 433 -5.76 26.16 14.26
C PRO A 433 -6.53 25.22 15.20
N GLU A 434 -6.69 25.59 16.46
CA GLU A 434 -7.49 24.80 17.38
C GLU A 434 -8.97 24.94 17.03
N ILE A 435 -9.76 23.92 17.41
CA ILE A 435 -11.20 24.00 17.23
C ILE A 435 -11.77 25.08 18.16
N GLN A 436 -12.53 26.01 17.59
CA GLN A 436 -13.10 27.16 18.31
C GLN A 436 -14.62 27.07 18.35
N LEU A 437 -15.16 26.41 19.38
CA LEU A 437 -16.59 26.41 19.67
C LEU A 437 -17.05 27.77 20.21
N MET A 438 -18.32 28.13 19.97
CA MET A 438 -18.89 29.41 20.43
C MET A 438 -18.81 29.61 21.95
N ARG A 439 -18.90 28.52 22.72
CA ARG A 439 -18.63 28.47 24.16
C ARG A 439 -17.99 27.13 24.51
N PRO A 440 -17.20 27.04 25.59
CA PRO A 440 -16.77 25.75 26.11
C PRO A 440 -17.98 24.90 26.54
N LEU A 441 -17.89 23.60 26.29
CA LEU A 441 -18.87 22.62 26.77
C LEU A 441 -18.60 22.33 28.24
N ASN A 442 -19.66 22.30 29.05
CA ASN A 442 -19.59 21.87 30.45
C ASN A 442 -19.79 20.34 30.56
N ALA A 443 -19.71 19.80 31.77
CA ALA A 443 -19.84 18.36 32.00
C ALA A 443 -21.25 17.82 31.63
N GLU A 444 -22.28 18.65 31.77
CA GLU A 444 -23.66 18.30 31.43
C GLU A 444 -23.87 18.24 29.91
N ASP A 445 -23.34 19.23 29.19
CA ASP A 445 -23.31 19.26 27.72
C ASP A 445 -22.62 17.99 27.18
N LEU A 446 -21.46 17.62 27.75
CA LEU A 446 -20.71 16.43 27.35
C LEU A 446 -21.45 15.13 27.65
N ALA A 447 -22.21 15.08 28.75
CA ALA A 447 -23.02 13.93 29.12
C ALA A 447 -24.27 13.77 28.23
N ALA A 448 -24.75 14.85 27.62
CA ALA A 448 -25.87 14.85 26.69
C ALA A 448 -25.48 14.39 25.27
N LEU A 449 -24.18 14.32 24.95
CA LEU A 449 -23.71 13.85 23.64
C LEU A 449 -23.77 12.32 23.53
N PRO A 450 -23.97 11.79 22.31
CA PRO A 450 -23.92 10.35 22.05
C PRO A 450 -22.63 9.70 22.56
N ASP A 451 -22.75 8.43 22.97
CA ASP A 451 -21.59 7.63 23.33
C ASP A 451 -20.74 7.32 22.10
N THR A 452 -19.44 7.49 22.26
CA THR A 452 -18.43 7.27 21.21
C THR A 452 -17.76 5.91 21.32
N ASP A 453 -17.97 5.16 22.41
CA ASP A 453 -17.44 3.80 22.55
C ASP A 453 -18.26 2.77 21.76
N VAL A 454 -18.35 3.00 20.46
CA VAL A 454 -19.08 2.15 19.51
C VAL A 454 -18.12 1.50 18.52
N PRO A 455 -18.49 0.39 17.85
CA PRO A 455 -17.70 -0.12 16.74
C PRO A 455 -17.56 0.91 15.60
N LEU A 456 -16.43 0.89 14.88
CA LEU A 456 -16.17 1.83 13.77
C LEU A 456 -17.28 1.84 12.69
N THR A 457 -17.98 0.72 12.50
CA THR A 457 -19.11 0.62 11.57
C THR A 457 -20.30 1.52 11.95
N GLN A 458 -20.40 1.93 13.22
CA GLN A 458 -21.45 2.81 13.74
C GLN A 458 -20.96 4.25 13.92
N ALA A 459 -19.65 4.51 13.83
CA ALA A 459 -19.05 5.81 14.10
C ALA A 459 -19.61 6.95 13.23
N LEU A 460 -19.99 6.67 11.97
CA LEU A 460 -20.62 7.67 11.11
C LEU A 460 -22.02 8.06 11.59
N GLY A 461 -22.81 7.10 12.10
CA GLY A 461 -24.13 7.39 12.67
C GLY A 461 -24.01 8.24 13.93
N VAL A 462 -23.11 7.85 14.83
CA VAL A 462 -22.80 8.61 16.06
C VAL A 462 -22.29 10.00 15.74
N TYR A 463 -21.47 10.17 14.69
CA TYR A 463 -21.04 11.48 14.21
C TYR A 463 -22.23 12.37 13.82
N ILE A 464 -23.16 11.86 13.01
CA ILE A 464 -24.33 12.63 12.57
C ILE A 464 -25.19 13.05 13.77
N GLU A 465 -25.45 12.13 14.70
CA GLU A 465 -26.19 12.40 15.94
C GLU A 465 -25.47 13.45 16.81
N THR A 466 -24.15 13.35 16.91
CA THR A 466 -23.32 14.30 17.67
C THR A 466 -23.38 15.70 17.06
N VAL A 467 -23.32 15.83 15.74
CA VAL A 467 -23.47 17.13 15.05
C VAL A 467 -24.85 17.73 15.34
N GLN A 468 -25.92 16.93 15.28
CA GLN A 468 -27.28 17.40 15.57
C GLN A 468 -27.42 17.86 17.02
N ALA A 469 -26.93 17.06 17.98
CA ALA A 469 -26.95 17.40 19.39
C ALA A 469 -26.13 18.68 19.68
N MET A 470 -24.94 18.79 19.12
CA MET A 470 -24.08 19.97 19.25
C MET A 470 -24.72 21.22 18.66
N ARG A 471 -25.37 21.11 17.50
CA ARG A 471 -26.11 22.24 16.90
C ARG A 471 -27.26 22.67 17.79
N ALA A 472 -28.04 21.74 18.36
CA ALA A 472 -29.11 22.06 19.30
C ALA A 472 -28.61 22.68 20.61
N LEU A 473 -27.41 22.33 21.07
CA LEU A 473 -26.80 22.85 22.30
C LEU A 473 -26.18 24.24 22.13
N LEU A 474 -25.66 24.53 20.93
CA LEU A 474 -24.82 25.71 20.69
C LEU A 474 -25.51 26.77 19.83
N LEU A 475 -26.43 26.38 18.94
CA LEU A 475 -27.20 27.31 18.12
C LEU A 475 -28.60 27.48 18.73
N PRO A 476 -29.04 28.72 19.01
CA PRO A 476 -30.33 29.02 19.63
C PRO A 476 -31.54 28.74 18.74
#